data_AF-A0A7Y6XDW6-F1
#
_entry.id   AF-A0A7Y6XDW6-F1
#
_cell.length_a   1.000
_cell.length_b   1.000
_cell.length_c   1.000
_cell.angle_alpha   90.00
_cell.angle_beta   90.00
_cell.angle_gamma   90.00
#
_symmetry.space_group_name_H-M   'P 1'
#
loop_
_entity.id
_entity.type
_entity.pdbx_description
1 polymer ?
#
loop_
_entity_poly.entity_id
_entity_poly.type
_entity_poly.pdbx_seq_one_letter_code
_entity_poly.pdbx_strand_id
1 'polypeptide(L)'
;MNRTLKQMLWCALVMPAFIACGPDLGTEQSSTPLPEESRQAISLVADPRVNDDVSRDGPRTPTRLIQAEHSFAGPEVQGLGPNRYGLVLMDRSGSLTTVRASTGNSRCYDSRKQALLELDRLFDPNDLDRTHVAVWSFAGTVVTKHTVNYVDYATAKAAIEALPAEGCSGVTPLADAMCWAIDNLSTQDPGFTTNLYIATDGEENSSTGECSGPNGTVGNLASWHGKVYTKANASLVKTSTSYWVSSTDLELWPGQFDSLASAAAACTTAAPWICDDQLFSALATRSGGEYRRANDANAAYPCARATSCPVPYAGTRGNTLPFRVSGTNNATVNTANQAIYLRAGETLTVGTCGVAGASAVGDTNMKLFGPGGTQVAQNDDSCGLLSKITFTALTTGTYQVRVGCFANNPCNGTAAYTIAGAFNFTATKTQNATVNTFNRSIYLRPGQRLQLGTCGVAGASGVGDTLVRLFGPTTPSTQVAFNDDACGGSLSNFTYAVPDTGAGESEIRVGCYATTTCNGSVGYVLTDAAVP
;
A
#
# COMPACT_ATOMS: atom_id res chain seq x y z
N MET A 1 55.13 -16.60 15.26
CA MET A 1 56.54 -16.76 15.66
C MET A 1 57.15 -15.38 15.85
N ASN A 2 57.69 -15.12 17.06
CA ASN A 2 58.62 -14.04 17.50
C ASN A 2 58.29 -12.56 17.17
N ARG A 3 57.92 -11.70 18.15
CA ARG A 3 58.81 -10.87 19.02
C ARG A 3 59.92 -10.17 18.19
N THR A 4 60.01 -8.84 18.06
CA THR A 4 60.29 -7.83 19.12
C THR A 4 60.55 -6.41 18.53
N LEU A 5 60.57 -5.39 19.43
CA LEU A 5 61.21 -4.03 19.36
C LEU A 5 60.43 -2.95 18.55
N LYS A 6 60.27 -1.67 18.96
CA LYS A 6 60.93 -0.82 19.98
C LYS A 6 60.11 0.49 20.21
N GLN A 7 60.02 0.93 21.47
CA GLN A 7 60.18 2.31 22.03
C GLN A 7 59.51 3.52 21.30
N MET A 8 58.83 4.47 21.95
CA MET A 8 59.23 5.22 23.15
C MET A 8 58.05 5.70 24.01
N LEU A 9 58.30 5.63 25.31
CA LEU A 9 57.57 6.14 26.47
C LEU A 9 58.02 7.59 26.74
N TRP A 10 57.18 8.43 27.36
CA TRP A 10 57.58 9.38 28.43
C TRP A 10 56.31 9.77 29.24
N CYS A 11 56.24 9.20 30.45
CA CYS A 11 55.40 9.59 31.60
C CYS A 11 56.22 10.58 32.44
N ALA A 12 55.76 11.68 33.03
CA ALA A 12 54.66 11.96 33.97
C ALA A 12 55.24 12.47 35.33
N LEU A 13 54.37 13.10 36.15
CA LEU A 13 54.50 13.48 37.58
C LEU A 13 55.25 14.80 37.89
N VAL A 14 54.88 15.67 38.86
CA VAL A 14 53.83 15.69 39.92
C VAL A 14 53.69 17.10 40.55
N MET A 15 52.46 17.41 41.01
CA MET A 15 51.91 18.31 42.07
C MET A 15 52.86 19.00 43.12
N PRO A 16 52.45 20.05 43.91
CA PRO A 16 51.18 20.14 44.69
C PRO A 16 50.54 21.54 44.97
N ALA A 17 49.51 21.53 45.82
CA ALA A 17 48.46 22.52 46.12
C ALA A 17 48.77 23.63 47.16
N PHE A 18 47.92 24.68 47.18
CA PHE A 18 47.20 25.33 48.32
C PHE A 18 47.04 26.89 48.23
N ILE A 19 45.77 27.34 48.16
CA ILE A 19 45.05 28.50 48.77
C ILE A 19 45.67 29.93 48.79
N ALA A 20 44.96 30.94 48.24
CA ALA A 20 44.33 32.08 48.97
C ALA A 20 43.89 33.29 48.08
N CYS A 21 42.66 33.78 48.36
CA CYS A 21 42.10 35.17 48.26
C CYS A 21 41.84 35.87 46.89
N GLY A 22 40.58 36.33 46.72
CA GLY A 22 40.07 37.21 45.64
C GLY A 22 40.32 38.73 45.89
N PRO A 23 39.50 39.68 45.36
CA PRO A 23 38.17 39.56 44.74
C PRO A 23 37.93 40.33 43.40
N ASP A 24 36.69 40.16 42.89
CA ASP A 24 35.85 41.03 42.05
C ASP A 24 36.23 41.36 40.58
N LEU A 25 35.40 40.88 39.63
CA LEU A 25 34.31 41.66 39.00
C LEU A 25 33.63 40.86 37.86
N GLY A 26 32.30 40.89 37.80
CA GLY A 26 31.55 40.84 36.54
C GLY A 26 30.89 39.52 36.14
N THR A 27 29.66 39.35 36.57
CA THR A 27 28.67 38.32 36.23
C THR A 27 28.22 38.32 34.76
N GLU A 28 28.22 37.16 34.09
CA GLU A 28 27.12 36.69 33.22
C GLU A 28 27.06 35.14 33.28
N GLN A 29 25.96 34.61 33.83
CA GLN A 29 25.70 33.18 34.00
C GLN A 29 25.13 32.59 32.70
N SER A 30 25.91 31.73 32.04
CA SER A 30 25.38 30.72 31.10
C SER A 30 25.20 29.42 31.88
N SER A 31 23.95 29.03 32.13
CA SER A 31 23.61 27.77 32.79
C SER A 31 23.33 26.69 31.75
N THR A 32 24.17 25.66 31.74
CA THR A 32 23.93 24.38 31.06
C THR A 32 23.02 23.51 31.95
N PRO A 33 21.88 22.98 31.46
CA PRO A 33 21.11 22.01 32.22
C PRO A 33 21.72 20.61 32.11
N LEU A 34 21.82 19.94 33.26
CA LEU A 34 22.11 18.51 33.42
C LEU A 34 20.96 17.64 32.85
N PRO A 35 21.22 16.36 32.49
CA PRO A 35 20.22 15.50 31.86
C PRO A 35 19.16 15.03 32.87
N GLU A 36 17.89 15.22 32.53
CA GLU A 36 16.75 14.84 33.37
C GLU A 36 16.49 13.33 33.32
N GLU A 37 16.40 12.74 34.50
CA GLU A 37 16.19 11.32 34.75
C GLU A 37 14.86 10.81 34.17
N SER A 38 14.91 9.60 33.61
CA SER A 38 13.78 8.77 33.22
C SER A 38 12.75 8.65 34.36
N ARG A 39 11.55 9.22 34.17
CA ARG A 39 10.39 8.94 35.05
C ARG A 39 9.48 7.91 34.39
N GLN A 40 9.50 6.71 34.97
CA GLN A 40 8.64 5.57 34.68
C GLN A 40 7.17 5.91 35.01
N ALA A 41 6.24 5.42 34.18
CA ALA A 41 4.81 5.49 34.43
C ALA A 41 4.43 4.57 35.61
N ILE A 42 3.78 5.14 36.62
CA ILE A 42 3.15 4.40 37.72
C ILE A 42 1.66 4.26 37.39
N SER A 43 1.16 3.02 37.35
CA SER A 43 -0.26 2.69 37.20
C SER A 43 -0.94 2.61 38.56
N LEU A 44 -2.07 3.32 38.73
CA LEU A 44 -3.00 3.27 39.87
C LEU A 44 -4.37 3.70 39.31
N VAL A 45 -5.52 3.01 39.42
CA VAL A 45 -5.97 1.83 40.17
C VAL A 45 -7.03 1.12 39.32
N ALA A 46 -6.93 -0.20 39.17
CA ALA A 46 -8.06 -1.06 38.82
C ALA A 46 -8.88 -1.31 40.08
N ASP A 47 -10.18 -1.03 40.05
CA ASP A 47 -11.10 -1.51 41.09
C ASP A 47 -11.29 -3.03 40.91
N PRO A 48 -10.87 -3.88 41.87
CA PRO A 48 -11.03 -5.32 41.77
C PRO A 48 -12.34 -5.72 42.46
N ARG A 49 -13.39 -5.83 41.67
CA ARG A 49 -14.61 -6.64 41.86
C ARG A 49 -15.45 -6.35 40.61
N VAL A 50 -15.42 -7.17 39.57
CA VAL A 50 -16.28 -8.36 39.42
C VAL A 50 -15.57 -9.34 38.47
N ASN A 51 -15.06 -10.45 39.03
CA ASN A 51 -15.22 -11.73 38.35
C ASN A 51 -16.68 -12.10 38.60
N ASP A 52 -17.48 -12.25 37.54
CA ASP A 52 -18.57 -13.22 37.46
C ASP A 52 -19.17 -13.19 36.04
N ASP A 53 -19.01 -14.33 35.37
CA ASP A 53 -19.90 -14.95 34.40
C ASP A 53 -20.72 -14.02 33.48
N VAL A 54 -20.20 -13.72 32.28
CA VAL A 54 -21.01 -13.09 31.22
C VAL A 54 -21.94 -14.14 30.62
N SER A 55 -23.10 -14.29 31.27
CA SER A 55 -24.32 -14.79 30.65
C SER A 55 -24.58 -14.04 29.35
N ARG A 56 -24.86 -14.78 28.27
CA ARG A 56 -25.05 -14.25 26.91
C ARG A 56 -26.33 -13.42 26.70
N ASP A 57 -27.14 -13.17 27.73
CA ASP A 57 -28.46 -12.51 27.61
C ASP A 57 -28.68 -11.28 28.53
N GLY A 58 -27.62 -10.61 29.00
CA GLY A 58 -27.74 -9.34 29.72
C GLY A 58 -27.81 -8.10 28.81
N PRO A 59 -28.55 -7.02 29.18
CA PRO A 59 -28.49 -5.75 28.46
C PRO A 59 -27.07 -5.19 28.50
N ARG A 60 -26.46 -5.03 27.31
CA ARG A 60 -25.08 -4.55 27.15
C ARG A 60 -24.97 -3.10 27.63
N THR A 61 -23.89 -2.78 28.36
CA THR A 61 -23.59 -1.43 28.83
C THR A 61 -23.35 -0.48 27.65
N PRO A 62 -23.93 0.73 27.62
CA PRO A 62 -23.76 1.67 26.52
C PRO A 62 -22.30 2.05 26.29
N THR A 63 -21.91 2.22 25.03
CA THR A 63 -20.58 2.69 24.66
C THR A 63 -20.38 4.12 25.17
N ARG A 64 -19.22 4.44 25.76
CA ARG A 64 -18.89 5.80 26.24
C ARG A 64 -17.57 6.32 25.66
N LEU A 65 -17.51 7.63 25.42
CA LEU A 65 -16.30 8.36 25.03
C LEU A 65 -15.55 8.88 26.27
N ILE A 66 -14.25 8.60 26.39
CA ILE A 66 -13.39 9.06 27.49
C ILE A 66 -12.22 9.89 26.93
N GLN A 67 -11.87 10.99 27.59
CA GLN A 67 -10.84 11.95 27.16
C GLN A 67 -9.62 11.92 28.10
N ALA A 68 -8.41 12.15 27.55
CA ALA A 68 -7.17 12.26 28.33
C ALA A 68 -7.13 13.52 29.22
N GLU A 69 -6.59 13.40 30.44
CA GLU A 69 -6.69 14.47 31.47
C GLU A 69 -5.57 15.53 31.45
N HIS A 70 -4.48 15.40 30.68
CA HIS A 70 -3.40 16.41 30.69
C HIS A 70 -2.64 16.53 29.36
N SER A 71 -2.64 17.72 28.72
CA SER A 71 -1.52 18.37 27.99
C SER A 71 -1.93 19.69 27.28
N PHE A 72 -0.95 20.60 27.14
CA PHE A 72 -1.05 22.05 26.94
C PHE A 72 -1.45 22.53 25.53
N ALA A 73 -2.21 23.63 25.45
CA ALA A 73 -2.51 24.35 24.21
C ALA A 73 -1.46 25.44 23.96
N GLY A 74 -0.78 25.40 22.80
CA GLY A 74 0.06 26.50 22.29
C GLY A 74 -0.75 27.47 21.43
N PRO A 75 -0.27 28.72 21.23
CA PRO A 75 -1.04 29.77 20.57
C PRO A 75 -1.12 29.55 19.05
N GLU A 76 -2.31 29.79 18.51
CA GLU A 76 -2.66 29.74 17.10
C GLU A 76 -1.98 30.87 16.31
N VAL A 77 -1.23 30.55 15.25
CA VAL A 77 -0.59 31.55 14.38
C VAL A 77 -1.44 31.72 13.11
N GLN A 78 -1.97 32.93 12.90
CA GLN A 78 -2.69 33.30 11.68
C GLN A 78 -1.71 33.66 10.55
N GLY A 79 -1.91 33.13 9.34
CA GLY A 79 -1.34 33.73 8.13
C GLY A 79 -0.91 32.84 6.95
N LEU A 80 -1.19 31.54 6.91
CA LEU A 80 -0.77 30.66 5.81
C LEU A 80 -1.89 29.62 5.56
N GLY A 81 -2.44 29.48 4.34
CA GLY A 81 -3.32 28.38 3.81
C GLY A 81 -4.45 27.77 4.70
N PRO A 82 -5.10 26.65 4.28
CA PRO A 82 -6.01 25.84 5.12
C PRO A 82 -5.27 24.73 5.90
N ASN A 83 -5.65 24.44 7.15
CA ASN A 83 -5.06 23.35 7.95
C ASN A 83 -5.48 21.98 7.38
N ARG A 84 -4.72 20.92 7.66
CA ARG A 84 -5.11 19.53 7.33
C ARG A 84 -5.37 18.76 8.60
N TYR A 85 -6.44 17.99 8.65
CA TYR A 85 -6.80 17.20 9.84
C TYR A 85 -6.83 15.71 9.53
N GLY A 86 -6.30 14.92 10.47
CA GLY A 86 -6.36 13.47 10.42
C GLY A 86 -6.69 12.83 11.76
N LEU A 87 -7.17 11.59 11.74
CA LEU A 87 -7.45 10.82 12.94
C LEU A 87 -6.94 9.39 12.77
N VAL A 88 -6.17 8.91 13.75
CA VAL A 88 -5.73 7.53 13.86
C VAL A 88 -6.64 6.82 14.86
N LEU A 89 -7.40 5.84 14.41
CA LEU A 89 -8.33 5.04 15.21
C LEU A 89 -7.82 3.61 15.32
N MET A 90 -7.40 3.21 16.52
CA MET A 90 -6.82 1.89 16.76
C MET A 90 -7.75 0.98 17.57
N ASP A 91 -8.03 -0.19 17.03
CA ASP A 91 -8.63 -1.28 17.76
C ASP A 91 -7.66 -1.83 18.80
N ARG A 92 -8.18 -2.05 20.01
CA ARG A 92 -7.46 -2.61 21.15
C ARG A 92 -8.27 -3.75 21.81
N SER A 93 -9.23 -4.33 21.09
CA SER A 93 -10.11 -5.39 21.56
C SER A 93 -9.44 -6.77 21.60
N GLY A 94 -10.07 -7.74 22.27
CA GLY A 94 -9.50 -9.06 22.50
C GLY A 94 -9.29 -9.91 21.24
N SER A 95 -10.01 -9.65 20.15
CA SER A 95 -9.85 -10.35 18.87
C SER A 95 -8.43 -10.21 18.31
N LEU A 96 -7.79 -9.07 18.58
CA LEU A 96 -6.42 -8.77 18.17
C LEU A 96 -5.33 -9.57 18.90
N THR A 97 -5.68 -10.37 19.91
CA THR A 97 -4.71 -11.22 20.61
C THR A 97 -4.22 -12.41 19.76
N THR A 98 -4.84 -12.64 18.61
CA THR A 98 -4.41 -13.66 17.65
C THR A 98 -2.96 -13.46 17.23
N VAL A 99 -2.13 -14.48 17.47
CA VAL A 99 -0.70 -14.50 17.11
C VAL A 99 -0.50 -15.03 15.70
N ARG A 100 0.26 -14.28 14.91
CA ARG A 100 0.50 -14.56 13.49
C ARG A 100 1.69 -15.48 13.36
N ALA A 101 1.45 -16.68 12.81
CA ALA A 101 2.48 -17.71 12.68
C ALA A 101 3.67 -17.29 11.79
N SER A 102 3.46 -16.32 10.90
CA SER A 102 4.47 -15.82 9.97
C SER A 102 5.49 -14.87 10.59
N THR A 103 5.11 -14.12 11.63
CA THR A 103 5.94 -13.07 12.25
C THR A 103 6.19 -13.31 13.75
N GLY A 104 5.35 -14.11 14.41
CA GLY A 104 5.37 -14.32 15.86
C GLY A 104 4.74 -13.18 16.67
N ASN A 105 4.22 -12.13 16.01
CA ASN A 105 3.56 -11.01 16.67
C ASN A 105 2.04 -11.24 16.77
N SER A 106 1.40 -10.61 17.76
CA SER A 106 -0.06 -10.49 17.75
C SER A 106 -0.54 -9.42 16.76
N ARG A 107 -1.81 -9.49 16.34
CA ARG A 107 -2.44 -8.39 15.59
C ARG A 107 -2.47 -7.10 16.41
N CYS A 108 -2.54 -7.20 17.74
CA CYS A 108 -2.51 -6.09 18.69
C CYS A 108 -1.19 -5.31 18.64
N TYR A 109 -0.08 -6.03 18.55
CA TYR A 109 1.25 -5.46 18.33
C TYR A 109 1.37 -4.83 16.95
N ASP A 110 0.92 -5.58 15.95
CA ASP A 110 1.01 -5.19 14.55
C ASP A 110 0.16 -3.94 14.25
N SER A 111 -1.00 -3.77 14.91
CA SER A 111 -1.88 -2.61 14.74
C SER A 111 -1.25 -1.31 15.24
N ARG A 112 -0.61 -1.32 16.42
CA ARG A 112 0.15 -0.19 16.95
C ARG A 112 1.33 0.17 16.04
N LYS A 113 2.07 -0.85 15.57
CA LYS A 113 3.20 -0.65 14.67
C LYS A 113 2.75 0.02 13.37
N GLN A 114 1.64 -0.42 12.78
CA GLN A 114 1.11 0.16 11.55
C GLN A 114 0.58 1.58 11.75
N ALA A 115 -0.06 1.87 12.89
CA ALA A 115 -0.50 3.23 13.20
C ALA A 115 0.65 4.24 13.22
N LEU A 116 1.83 3.86 13.73
CA LEU A 116 3.02 4.70 13.67
C LEU A 116 3.49 4.97 12.23
N LEU A 117 3.45 3.95 11.36
CA LEU A 117 3.85 4.11 9.95
C LEU A 117 2.87 4.95 9.14
N GLU A 118 1.57 4.84 9.43
CA GLU A 118 0.57 5.68 8.76
C GLU A 118 0.60 7.11 9.27
N LEU A 119 0.95 7.32 10.55
CA LEU A 119 1.19 8.65 11.08
C LEU A 119 2.29 9.37 10.27
N ASP A 120 3.39 8.70 9.94
CA ASP A 120 4.45 9.26 9.08
C ASP A 120 3.95 9.70 7.70
N ARG A 121 2.88 9.09 7.17
CA ARG A 121 2.30 9.43 5.86
C ARG A 121 1.28 10.56 5.90
N LEU A 122 0.65 10.76 7.06
CA LEU A 122 -0.31 11.85 7.24
C LEU A 122 0.39 13.21 7.24
N PHE A 123 1.63 13.26 7.71
CA PHE A 123 2.48 14.44 7.79
C PHE A 123 3.40 14.53 6.55
N ASP A 124 3.52 15.71 5.94
CA ASP A 124 4.36 15.98 4.77
C ASP A 124 5.82 16.25 5.19
N PRO A 125 6.81 15.49 4.70
CA PRO A 125 8.22 15.64 5.08
C PRO A 125 8.88 16.97 4.64
N ASN A 126 8.18 17.85 3.92
CA ASN A 126 8.74 19.11 3.39
C ASN A 126 8.59 20.35 4.31
N ASP A 127 8.46 20.16 5.63
CA ASP A 127 8.56 21.21 6.68
C ASP A 127 7.56 22.39 6.60
N LEU A 128 6.50 22.31 5.78
CA LEU A 128 5.37 23.28 5.76
C LEU A 128 4.14 22.76 6.53
N ASP A 129 4.36 21.82 7.45
CA ASP A 129 3.37 20.84 7.83
C ASP A 129 2.31 21.40 8.78
N ARG A 130 1.16 21.77 8.20
CA ARG A 130 -0.03 22.27 8.91
C ARG A 130 -1.06 21.16 9.13
N THR A 131 -0.53 19.95 9.26
CA THR A 131 -1.29 18.74 9.53
C THR A 131 -1.45 18.59 11.04
N HIS A 132 -2.65 18.31 11.50
CA HIS A 132 -2.94 18.03 12.90
C HIS A 132 -3.67 16.69 12.99
N VAL A 133 -3.19 15.79 13.86
CA VAL A 133 -3.73 14.44 13.98
C VAL A 133 -4.25 14.17 15.38
N ALA A 134 -5.45 13.59 15.49
CA ALA A 134 -5.97 13.05 16.73
C ALA A 134 -5.70 11.53 16.82
N VAL A 135 -5.40 11.02 18.02
CA VAL A 135 -5.11 9.59 18.24
C VAL A 135 -6.10 8.98 19.21
N TRP A 136 -6.93 8.08 18.72
CA TRP A 136 -8.01 7.44 19.47
C TRP A 136 -7.85 5.92 19.43
N SER A 137 -8.41 5.23 20.42
CA SER A 137 -8.54 3.78 20.40
C SER A 137 -9.91 3.33 20.89
N PHE A 138 -10.25 2.06 20.69
CA PHE A 138 -11.48 1.46 21.20
C PHE A 138 -11.27 0.03 21.68
N ALA A 139 -11.95 -0.33 22.77
CA ALA A 139 -12.00 -1.67 23.35
C ALA A 139 -13.07 -1.72 24.44
N GLY A 140 -13.61 -2.90 24.71
CA GLY A 140 -14.71 -3.05 25.67
C GLY A 140 -15.93 -2.25 25.24
N THR A 141 -16.46 -1.41 26.12
CA THR A 141 -17.58 -0.51 25.81
C THR A 141 -17.12 0.94 25.73
N VAL A 142 -15.86 1.19 25.36
CA VAL A 142 -15.26 2.52 25.45
C VAL A 142 -14.49 2.88 24.18
N VAL A 143 -14.63 4.14 23.78
CA VAL A 143 -13.72 4.81 22.85
C VAL A 143 -12.90 5.82 23.65
N THR A 144 -11.59 5.69 23.59
CA THR A 144 -10.65 6.49 24.36
C THR A 144 -9.91 7.45 23.44
N LYS A 145 -9.94 8.74 23.76
CA LYS A 145 -9.10 9.75 23.10
C LYS A 145 -7.77 9.85 23.83
N HIS A 146 -6.69 9.48 23.16
CA HIS A 146 -5.32 9.62 23.69
C HIS A 146 -4.76 11.02 23.47
N THR A 147 -5.37 11.80 22.57
CA THR A 147 -5.11 13.23 22.41
C THR A 147 -6.38 14.03 22.69
N VAL A 148 -6.22 15.16 23.37
CA VAL A 148 -7.33 16.08 23.72
C VAL A 148 -7.87 16.78 22.47
N ASN A 149 -6.96 17.20 21.58
CA ASN A 149 -7.23 17.89 20.31
C ASN A 149 -6.51 17.17 19.16
N TYR A 150 -6.60 17.75 17.96
CA TYR A 150 -5.71 17.44 16.85
C TYR A 150 -4.35 18.10 17.12
N VAL A 151 -3.30 17.29 17.19
CA VAL A 151 -1.97 17.70 17.66
C VAL A 151 -0.92 17.54 16.57
N ASP A 152 0.27 18.07 16.80
CA ASP A 152 1.42 17.88 15.92
C ASP A 152 1.91 16.42 15.87
N TYR A 153 2.82 16.15 14.94
CA TYR A 153 3.40 14.82 14.73
C TYR A 153 4.03 14.25 16.01
N ALA A 154 4.83 15.07 16.72
CA ALA A 154 5.56 14.60 17.91
C ALA A 154 4.62 14.14 19.02
N THR A 155 3.56 14.92 19.27
CA THR A 155 2.55 14.62 20.29
C THR A 155 1.68 13.44 19.88
N ALA A 156 1.25 13.36 18.62
CA ALA A 156 0.49 12.22 18.10
C ALA A 156 1.31 10.93 18.17
N LYS A 157 2.59 10.98 17.79
CA LYS A 157 3.51 9.84 17.88
C LYS A 157 3.69 9.38 19.31
N ALA A 158 3.92 10.30 20.25
CA ALA A 158 4.04 9.99 21.67
C ALA A 158 2.78 9.33 22.24
N ALA A 159 1.58 9.77 21.81
CA ALA A 159 0.31 9.16 22.21
C ALA A 159 0.19 7.70 21.72
N ILE A 160 0.59 7.39 20.48
CA ILE A 160 0.61 6.00 19.97
C ILE A 160 1.68 5.18 20.68
N GLU A 161 2.86 5.74 20.94
CA GLU A 161 3.95 5.05 21.62
C GLU A 161 3.63 4.73 23.09
N ALA A 162 2.82 5.55 23.75
CA ALA A 162 2.35 5.34 25.11
C ALA A 162 1.36 4.16 25.25
N LEU A 163 0.73 3.73 24.14
CA LEU A 163 -0.11 2.53 24.16
C LEU A 163 0.76 1.28 24.36
N PRO A 164 0.34 0.34 25.24
CA PRO A 164 1.00 -0.95 25.36
C PRO A 164 1.11 -1.65 24.01
N ALA A 165 2.28 -2.24 23.70
CA ALA A 165 2.44 -3.00 22.46
C ALA A 165 1.51 -4.22 22.41
N GLU A 166 1.25 -4.83 23.56
CA GLU A 166 0.39 -6.00 23.72
C GLU A 166 -0.74 -5.71 24.73
N GLY A 167 -1.57 -6.71 25.04
CA GLY A 167 -2.61 -6.60 26.08
C GLY A 167 -3.94 -6.04 25.59
N CYS A 168 -4.22 -6.14 24.29
CA CYS A 168 -5.56 -5.92 23.76
C CYS A 168 -6.55 -6.89 24.41
N SER A 169 -7.74 -6.41 24.78
CA SER A 169 -8.71 -7.19 25.54
C SER A 169 -10.11 -6.59 25.45
N GLY A 170 -11.12 -7.37 25.86
CA GLY A 170 -12.51 -6.93 25.85
C GLY A 170 -13.18 -7.06 24.49
N VAL A 171 -14.43 -6.60 24.45
CA VAL A 171 -15.30 -6.62 23.26
C VAL A 171 -14.99 -5.44 22.32
N THR A 172 -15.62 -5.41 21.14
CA THR A 172 -15.27 -4.51 20.04
C THR A 172 -16.46 -3.59 19.70
N PRO A 173 -16.42 -2.31 20.11
CA PRO A 173 -17.42 -1.28 19.78
C PRO A 173 -16.98 -0.48 18.52
N LEU A 174 -16.57 -1.20 17.48
CA LEU A 174 -16.06 -0.68 16.20
C LEU A 174 -17.06 0.25 15.49
N ALA A 175 -18.33 -0.10 15.40
CA ALA A 175 -19.33 0.73 14.71
C ALA A 175 -19.50 2.09 15.38
N ASP A 176 -19.59 2.13 16.72
CA ASP A 176 -19.65 3.38 17.48
C ASP A 176 -18.35 4.17 17.38
N ALA A 177 -17.20 3.50 17.45
CA ALA A 177 -15.88 4.12 17.32
C ALA A 177 -15.70 4.81 15.97
N MET A 178 -16.04 4.13 14.87
CA MET A 178 -15.99 4.70 13.53
C MET A 178 -16.98 5.87 13.39
N CYS A 179 -18.21 5.71 13.89
CA CYS A 179 -19.24 6.75 13.86
C CYS A 179 -18.73 8.06 14.50
N TRP A 180 -18.21 7.96 15.73
CA TRP A 180 -17.72 9.12 16.47
C TRP A 180 -16.46 9.72 15.86
N ALA A 181 -15.57 8.90 15.31
CA ALA A 181 -14.39 9.39 14.59
C ALA A 181 -14.78 10.19 13.34
N ILE A 182 -15.72 9.68 12.55
CA ILE A 182 -16.22 10.35 11.34
C ILE A 182 -16.91 11.67 11.72
N ASP A 183 -17.82 11.65 12.69
CA ASP A 183 -18.51 12.86 13.14
C ASP A 183 -17.49 13.91 13.62
N ASN A 184 -16.54 13.51 14.47
CA ASN A 184 -15.54 14.44 15.00
C ASN A 184 -14.61 15.01 13.93
N LEU A 185 -14.22 14.20 12.94
CA LEU A 185 -13.32 14.62 11.87
C LEU A 185 -14.05 15.49 10.84
N SER A 186 -15.33 15.22 10.57
CA SER A 186 -16.17 15.98 9.64
C SER A 186 -16.38 17.43 10.06
N THR A 187 -16.28 17.74 11.36
CA THR A 187 -16.45 19.11 11.89
C THR A 187 -15.18 19.96 11.80
N GLN A 188 -14.01 19.40 11.46
CA GLN A 188 -12.73 20.13 11.54
C GLN A 188 -12.44 21.01 10.32
N ASP A 189 -12.91 20.63 9.13
CA ASP A 189 -12.69 21.44 7.93
C ASP A 189 -13.81 21.29 6.88
N PRO A 190 -14.78 22.22 6.85
CA PRO A 190 -15.86 22.23 5.86
C PRO A 190 -15.35 22.74 4.50
N GLY A 191 -14.54 21.93 3.81
CA GLY A 191 -14.07 22.26 2.46
C GLY A 191 -12.87 21.47 1.95
N PHE A 192 -12.10 20.85 2.85
CA PHE A 192 -10.93 20.05 2.49
C PHE A 192 -11.06 18.59 2.95
N THR A 193 -10.40 17.69 2.22
CA THR A 193 -10.39 16.27 2.54
C THR A 193 -9.62 16.00 3.84
N THR A 194 -10.32 15.46 4.84
CA THR A 194 -9.72 15.02 6.11
C THR A 194 -9.37 13.53 6.05
N ASN A 195 -8.38 13.05 6.81
CA ASN A 195 -7.90 11.68 6.71
C ASN A 195 -8.22 10.84 7.95
N LEU A 196 -8.96 9.76 7.81
CA LEU A 196 -9.22 8.77 8.87
C LEU A 196 -8.43 7.51 8.57
N TYR A 197 -7.50 7.13 9.46
CA TYR A 197 -6.85 5.83 9.44
C TYR A 197 -7.47 4.92 10.51
N ILE A 198 -7.82 3.69 10.12
CA ILE A 198 -8.44 2.70 11.01
C ILE A 198 -7.60 1.43 11.01
N ALA A 199 -7.23 0.93 12.19
CA ALA A 199 -6.54 -0.36 12.35
C ALA A 199 -7.41 -1.28 13.20
N THR A 200 -7.95 -2.37 12.63
CA THR A 200 -8.89 -3.29 13.30
C THR A 200 -8.88 -4.68 12.66
N ASP A 201 -9.32 -5.71 13.36
CA ASP A 201 -9.62 -7.02 12.75
C ASP A 201 -11.14 -7.27 12.62
N GLY A 202 -11.96 -6.23 12.82
CA GLY A 202 -13.41 -6.28 12.66
C GLY A 202 -14.08 -6.75 13.93
N GLU A 203 -14.97 -7.73 13.79
CA GLU A 203 -15.66 -8.37 14.92
C GLU A 203 -16.52 -7.42 15.76
N GLU A 204 -17.23 -6.50 15.10
CA GLU A 204 -18.20 -5.63 15.76
C GLU A 204 -19.19 -6.44 16.63
N ASN A 205 -19.16 -6.22 17.94
CA ASN A 205 -19.96 -7.01 18.88
C ASN A 205 -20.40 -6.24 20.14
N SER A 206 -20.16 -4.92 20.25
CA SER A 206 -20.46 -4.14 21.46
C SER A 206 -21.08 -2.76 21.24
N SER A 207 -21.30 -2.31 20.01
CA SER A 207 -21.87 -1.00 19.74
C SER A 207 -23.36 -0.93 20.06
N THR A 208 -23.79 0.23 20.52
CA THR A 208 -25.19 0.54 20.92
C THR A 208 -25.63 1.93 20.48
N GLY A 209 -24.74 2.72 19.87
CA GLY A 209 -25.01 4.07 19.39
C GLY A 209 -25.72 4.14 18.04
N GLU A 210 -25.70 5.32 17.43
CA GLU A 210 -26.43 5.62 16.19
C GLU A 210 -26.06 4.68 15.04
N CYS A 211 -24.76 4.40 14.88
CA CYS A 211 -24.25 3.50 13.86
C CYS A 211 -24.37 2.01 14.19
N SER A 212 -24.85 1.64 15.39
CA SER A 212 -25.04 0.22 15.75
C SER A 212 -26.15 -0.45 14.92
N GLY A 213 -26.07 -1.77 14.77
CA GLY A 213 -27.05 -2.54 14.00
C GLY A 213 -26.56 -3.95 13.69
N PRO A 214 -27.40 -4.78 13.03
CA PRO A 214 -26.97 -6.09 12.57
C PRO A 214 -25.86 -6.01 11.52
N ASN A 215 -25.19 -7.14 11.29
CA ASN A 215 -24.28 -7.30 10.15
C ASN A 215 -25.07 -7.25 8.83
N GLY A 216 -24.45 -6.67 7.79
CA GLY A 216 -25.08 -6.50 6.49
C GLY A 216 -24.15 -5.76 5.53
N THR A 217 -24.58 -5.59 4.29
CA THR A 217 -23.78 -4.91 3.27
C THR A 217 -23.85 -3.39 3.42
N VAL A 218 -22.92 -2.66 2.79
CA VAL A 218 -22.94 -1.18 2.71
C VAL A 218 -24.23 -0.59 2.12
N GLY A 219 -24.97 -1.35 1.30
CA GLY A 219 -26.27 -0.93 0.77
C GLY A 219 -27.45 -1.12 1.73
N ASN A 220 -27.27 -1.85 2.84
CA ASN A 220 -28.32 -2.09 3.83
C ASN A 220 -28.21 -1.06 4.96
N LEU A 221 -29.03 0.01 4.88
CA LEU A 221 -29.01 1.12 5.82
C LEU A 221 -29.46 0.77 7.26
N ALA A 222 -30.07 -0.41 7.46
CA ALA A 222 -30.38 -0.89 8.81
C ALA A 222 -29.15 -1.55 9.48
N SER A 223 -28.18 -2.02 8.67
CA SER A 223 -26.96 -2.65 9.16
C SER A 223 -25.95 -1.61 9.64
N TRP A 224 -25.09 -1.98 10.59
CA TRP A 224 -24.06 -1.04 11.06
C TRP A 224 -23.10 -0.62 9.93
N HIS A 225 -22.79 -1.54 9.02
CA HIS A 225 -21.97 -1.27 7.83
C HIS A 225 -22.59 -0.20 6.95
N GLY A 226 -23.88 -0.32 6.63
CA GLY A 226 -24.59 0.67 5.81
C GLY A 226 -24.69 2.04 6.48
N LYS A 227 -24.87 2.07 7.81
CA LYS A 227 -24.89 3.32 8.59
C LYS A 227 -23.54 4.03 8.60
N VAL A 228 -22.45 3.31 8.91
CA VAL A 228 -21.09 3.84 8.90
C VAL A 228 -20.70 4.30 7.49
N TYR A 229 -20.96 3.49 6.47
CA TYR A 229 -20.68 3.84 5.07
C TYR A 229 -21.43 5.10 4.63
N THR A 230 -22.71 5.21 4.98
CA THR A 230 -23.54 6.38 4.65
C THR A 230 -23.02 7.63 5.34
N LYS A 231 -22.69 7.53 6.65
CA LYS A 231 -22.15 8.66 7.43
C LYS A 231 -20.79 9.11 6.89
N ALA A 232 -19.89 8.17 6.60
CA ALA A 232 -18.60 8.47 5.97
C ALA A 232 -18.78 9.14 4.60
N ASN A 233 -19.66 8.63 3.74
CA ASN A 233 -19.88 9.17 2.39
C ASN A 233 -20.61 10.53 2.37
N ALA A 234 -21.39 10.84 3.41
CA ALA A 234 -21.96 12.16 3.61
C ALA A 234 -20.92 13.19 4.10
N SER A 235 -19.73 12.72 4.51
CA SER A 235 -18.65 13.53 5.06
C SER A 235 -17.47 13.57 4.07
N LEU A 236 -16.71 14.66 3.97
CA LEU A 236 -15.52 14.75 3.09
C LEU A 236 -14.29 14.01 3.69
N VAL A 237 -14.50 12.83 4.26
CA VAL A 237 -13.47 12.05 4.97
C VAL A 237 -12.86 11.01 4.02
N LYS A 238 -11.54 11.11 3.79
CA LYS A 238 -10.71 10.08 3.18
C LYS A 238 -10.37 9.00 4.19
N THR A 239 -10.82 7.77 3.96
CA THR A 239 -10.64 6.65 4.88
C THR A 239 -9.61 5.65 4.37
N SER A 240 -8.53 5.46 5.13
CA SER A 240 -7.59 4.35 4.95
C SER A 240 -7.75 3.34 6.08
N THR A 241 -7.63 2.06 5.77
CA THR A 241 -7.95 0.96 6.69
C THR A 241 -6.86 -0.12 6.64
N SER A 242 -6.48 -0.64 7.80
CA SER A 242 -5.69 -1.87 7.96
C SER A 242 -6.56 -2.89 8.67
N TYR A 243 -6.85 -4.00 7.98
CA TYR A 243 -7.83 -5.03 8.38
C TYR A 243 -7.17 -6.41 8.50
N TRP A 244 -7.12 -7.02 9.69
CA TRP A 244 -6.50 -8.34 9.86
C TRP A 244 -7.52 -9.49 9.80
N VAL A 245 -7.15 -10.61 9.17
CA VAL A 245 -8.03 -11.78 8.98
C VAL A 245 -7.31 -13.11 9.18
N SER A 246 -8.03 -14.12 9.72
CA SER A 246 -7.48 -15.44 10.09
C SER A 246 -7.58 -16.51 8.99
N SER A 247 -8.48 -16.36 8.01
CA SER A 247 -8.61 -17.31 6.89
C SER A 247 -8.97 -16.61 5.57
N THR A 248 -8.34 -17.08 4.47
CA THR A 248 -8.32 -16.58 3.08
C THR A 248 -7.45 -15.33 2.80
N ASP A 249 -7.01 -15.21 1.54
CA ASP A 249 -5.83 -14.49 1.03
C ASP A 249 -5.73 -12.97 1.33
N LEU A 250 -4.51 -12.45 1.14
CA LEU A 250 -4.15 -11.02 1.26
C LEU A 250 -4.94 -10.15 0.27
N GLU A 251 -5.61 -9.10 0.75
CA GLU A 251 -6.35 -8.14 -0.08
C GLU A 251 -5.93 -6.70 0.26
N LEU A 252 -4.90 -6.19 -0.40
CA LEU A 252 -4.36 -4.86 -0.10
C LEU A 252 -5.06 -3.71 -0.84
N TRP A 253 -6.25 -3.96 -1.44
CA TRP A 253 -7.04 -2.98 -2.20
C TRP A 253 -8.54 -3.26 -2.16
N PRO A 254 -9.37 -2.22 -2.26
CA PRO A 254 -10.80 -2.40 -2.17
C PRO A 254 -11.43 -2.91 -3.48
N GLY A 255 -12.17 -4.02 -3.41
CA GLY A 255 -13.00 -4.56 -4.49
C GLY A 255 -12.33 -5.67 -5.30
N GLN A 256 -11.24 -6.26 -4.80
CA GLN A 256 -10.59 -7.41 -5.39
C GLN A 256 -10.87 -8.65 -4.56
N PHE A 257 -12.10 -9.18 -4.67
CA PHE A 257 -12.35 -10.55 -4.25
C PHE A 257 -11.44 -11.46 -5.08
N ASP A 258 -10.50 -12.13 -4.44
CA ASP A 258 -9.77 -13.22 -5.09
C ASP A 258 -10.80 -14.28 -5.52
N SER A 259 -10.97 -14.45 -6.82
CA SER A 259 -11.88 -15.45 -7.39
C SER A 259 -11.28 -16.81 -7.04
N LEU A 260 -11.82 -17.54 -6.07
CA LEU A 260 -12.80 -18.60 -6.33
C LEU A 260 -13.68 -18.94 -5.10
N ALA A 261 -13.62 -18.15 -4.01
CA ALA A 261 -14.45 -18.39 -2.82
C ALA A 261 -15.21 -17.16 -2.29
N SER A 262 -14.69 -15.93 -2.42
CA SER A 262 -15.28 -14.74 -1.76
C SER A 262 -16.17 -13.88 -2.66
N ALA A 263 -15.94 -13.84 -3.98
CA ALA A 263 -16.83 -13.11 -4.91
C ALA A 263 -18.26 -13.70 -5.00
N ALA A 264 -18.41 -14.98 -4.63
CA ALA A 264 -19.71 -15.66 -4.55
C ALA A 264 -20.27 -15.72 -3.12
N ALA A 265 -19.47 -15.37 -2.10
CA ALA A 265 -19.88 -15.49 -0.71
C ALA A 265 -20.65 -14.23 -0.29
N ALA A 266 -21.93 -14.40 0.01
CA ALA A 266 -22.76 -13.32 0.50
C ALA A 266 -22.33 -12.92 1.92
N CYS A 267 -22.28 -11.61 2.18
CA CYS A 267 -22.28 -11.09 3.54
C CYS A 267 -23.51 -11.64 4.27
N THR A 268 -23.29 -12.43 5.31
CA THR A 268 -24.34 -13.07 6.13
C THR A 268 -23.96 -13.02 7.60
N THR A 269 -24.93 -13.30 8.48
CA THR A 269 -24.68 -13.42 9.92
C THR A 269 -23.69 -14.54 10.28
N ALA A 270 -23.55 -15.56 9.41
CA ALA A 270 -22.59 -16.65 9.57
C ALA A 270 -21.20 -16.34 9.01
N ALA A 271 -21.08 -15.30 8.19
CA ALA A 271 -19.82 -14.82 7.61
C ALA A 271 -19.69 -13.29 7.75
N PRO A 272 -19.70 -12.75 8.99
CA PRO A 272 -19.68 -11.31 9.23
C PRO A 272 -18.38 -10.64 8.76
N TRP A 273 -17.25 -11.35 8.77
CA TRP A 273 -15.98 -10.84 8.27
C TRP A 273 -16.03 -10.42 6.79
N ILE A 274 -16.91 -11.02 5.98
CA ILE A 274 -17.12 -10.60 4.58
C ILE A 274 -17.80 -9.23 4.52
N CYS A 275 -18.69 -8.95 5.48
CA CYS A 275 -19.36 -7.66 5.58
C CYS A 275 -18.36 -6.56 5.96
N ASP A 276 -17.51 -6.85 6.96
CA ASP A 276 -16.47 -5.94 7.45
C ASP A 276 -15.48 -5.60 6.32
N ASP A 277 -15.02 -6.63 5.61
CA ASP A 277 -14.16 -6.57 4.43
C ASP A 277 -14.76 -5.68 3.34
N GLN A 278 -16.02 -5.93 2.94
CA GLN A 278 -16.76 -5.12 1.97
C GLN A 278 -16.89 -3.65 2.39
N LEU A 279 -17.09 -3.38 3.68
CA LEU A 279 -17.18 -2.02 4.20
C LEU A 279 -15.85 -1.28 4.11
N PHE A 280 -14.77 -1.85 4.66
CA PHE A 280 -13.46 -1.19 4.67
C PHE A 280 -12.93 -0.98 3.26
N SER A 281 -13.20 -1.95 2.40
CA SER A 281 -12.98 -1.86 0.98
C SER A 281 -13.76 -0.67 0.38
N ALA A 282 -15.10 -0.69 0.50
CA ALA A 282 -15.94 0.35 -0.09
C ALA A 282 -15.63 1.77 0.41
N LEU A 283 -15.29 1.93 1.70
CA LEU A 283 -14.86 3.20 2.30
C LEU A 283 -13.60 3.74 1.59
N ALA A 284 -12.56 2.90 1.48
CA ALA A 284 -11.32 3.27 0.82
C ALA A 284 -11.52 3.58 -0.67
N THR A 285 -12.27 2.75 -1.41
CA THR A 285 -12.56 3.01 -2.83
C THR A 285 -13.25 4.35 -2.99
N ARG A 286 -14.30 4.59 -2.21
CA ARG A 286 -15.18 5.75 -2.40
C ARG A 286 -14.46 7.04 -2.08
N SER A 287 -13.61 7.03 -1.05
CA SER A 287 -12.93 8.22 -0.57
C SER A 287 -11.54 8.43 -1.18
N GLY A 288 -11.06 7.51 -2.02
CA GLY A 288 -9.70 7.51 -2.55
C GLY A 288 -8.61 7.22 -1.49
N GLY A 289 -8.98 6.49 -0.44
CA GLY A 289 -8.08 5.99 0.60
C GLY A 289 -7.53 4.60 0.28
N GLU A 290 -6.73 4.05 1.20
CA GLU A 290 -6.08 2.74 1.03
C GLU A 290 -6.74 1.69 1.92
N TYR A 291 -7.11 0.54 1.37
CA TYR A 291 -7.59 -0.61 2.15
C TYR A 291 -6.50 -1.68 2.20
N ARG A 292 -6.01 -2.06 3.38
CA ARG A 292 -4.95 -3.06 3.55
C ARG A 292 -5.45 -4.24 4.36
N ARG A 293 -5.82 -5.33 3.70
CA ARG A 293 -6.14 -6.60 4.38
C ARG A 293 -4.89 -7.42 4.62
N ALA A 294 -4.71 -7.88 5.84
CA ALA A 294 -3.56 -8.62 6.31
C ALA A 294 -3.95 -10.02 6.75
N ASN A 295 -3.57 -11.03 5.98
CA ASN A 295 -3.69 -12.42 6.38
C ASN A 295 -2.65 -12.75 7.47
N ASP A 296 -3.05 -13.52 8.49
CA ASP A 296 -2.18 -13.96 9.58
C ASP A 296 -0.96 -14.78 9.14
N ALA A 297 -1.00 -15.43 7.98
CA ALA A 297 0.11 -16.17 7.38
C ALA A 297 1.05 -15.30 6.53
N ASN A 298 0.74 -14.00 6.31
CA ASN A 298 1.61 -13.13 5.53
C ASN A 298 2.85 -12.71 6.32
N ALA A 299 4.06 -13.08 5.89
CA ALA A 299 5.31 -12.64 6.52
C ALA A 299 5.73 -11.20 6.15
N ALA A 300 5.18 -10.63 5.07
CA ALA A 300 5.56 -9.30 4.55
C ALA A 300 4.83 -8.12 5.22
N TYR A 301 3.86 -8.40 6.10
CA TYR A 301 3.08 -7.40 6.83
C TYR A 301 3.02 -7.76 8.32
N PRO A 302 2.98 -6.80 9.27
CA PRO A 302 3.12 -5.36 9.09
C PRO A 302 4.56 -4.96 8.74
N CYS A 303 4.68 -3.86 8.02
CA CYS A 303 5.95 -3.39 7.47
C CYS A 303 7.04 -3.21 8.54
N ALA A 304 8.31 -3.38 8.15
CA ALA A 304 9.43 -3.06 9.02
C ALA A 304 9.61 -1.54 9.22
N ARG A 305 9.33 -0.71 8.19
CA ARG A 305 9.40 0.76 8.16
C ARG A 305 8.39 1.33 7.14
N ALA A 306 8.08 2.63 7.20
CA ALA A 306 7.10 3.30 6.34
C ALA A 306 7.43 3.21 4.83
N THR A 307 8.73 3.15 4.52
CA THR A 307 9.30 3.07 3.16
C THR A 307 9.56 1.64 2.66
N SER A 308 9.39 0.63 3.51
CA SER A 308 9.58 -0.79 3.17
C SER A 308 8.30 -1.61 3.31
N CYS A 309 7.15 -0.93 3.44
CA CYS A 309 5.89 -1.57 3.11
C CYS A 309 5.93 -2.01 1.65
N PRO A 310 5.36 -3.16 1.28
CA PRO A 310 4.86 -3.31 -0.07
C PRO A 310 3.88 -2.16 -0.26
N VAL A 311 4.29 -1.13 -1.01
CA VAL A 311 3.39 -0.06 -1.42
C VAL A 311 2.32 -0.76 -2.24
N PRO A 312 1.04 -0.74 -1.84
CA PRO A 312 -0.02 -1.20 -2.71
C PRO A 312 0.10 -0.35 -3.97
N TYR A 313 0.41 -0.97 -5.12
CA TYR A 313 0.64 -0.23 -6.36
C TYR A 313 -0.62 0.58 -6.68
N ALA A 314 -0.56 1.90 -6.54
CA ALA A 314 -1.67 2.82 -6.77
C ALA A 314 -1.95 3.10 -8.25
N GLY A 315 -1.46 2.24 -9.13
CA GLY A 315 -1.69 2.31 -10.56
C GLY A 315 -2.46 1.11 -11.08
N THR A 316 -2.64 1.08 -12.39
CA THR A 316 -3.40 0.04 -13.08
C THR A 316 -2.76 -1.34 -12.98
N ARG A 317 -3.56 -2.29 -12.48
CA ARG A 317 -3.22 -3.72 -12.44
C ARG A 317 -3.50 -4.39 -13.78
N GLY A 318 -2.67 -5.37 -14.09
CA GLY A 318 -2.78 -6.16 -15.30
C GLY A 318 -2.81 -5.32 -16.56
N ASN A 319 -3.35 -5.92 -17.61
CA ASN A 319 -3.39 -5.31 -18.93
C ASN A 319 -4.81 -5.10 -19.46
N THR A 320 -5.79 -4.99 -18.57
CA THR A 320 -7.20 -4.79 -18.93
C THR A 320 -7.73 -3.46 -18.38
N LEU A 321 -8.71 -2.88 -19.10
CA LEU A 321 -9.41 -1.66 -18.74
C LEU A 321 -10.91 -1.83 -19.01
N PRO A 322 -11.75 -2.01 -17.99
CA PRO A 322 -13.19 -1.96 -18.18
C PRO A 322 -13.64 -0.54 -18.52
N PHE A 323 -14.62 -0.40 -19.41
CA PHE A 323 -15.20 0.88 -19.79
C PHE A 323 -16.70 0.79 -20.05
N ARG A 324 -17.41 1.87 -19.73
CA ARG A 324 -18.82 2.09 -20.06
C ARG A 324 -19.03 3.58 -20.24
N VAL A 325 -19.04 4.03 -21.49
CA VAL A 325 -18.99 5.46 -21.82
C VAL A 325 -19.98 5.81 -22.92
N SER A 326 -20.28 7.10 -23.07
CA SER A 326 -21.19 7.65 -24.07
C SER A 326 -20.89 9.14 -24.27
N GLY A 327 -21.34 9.72 -25.38
CA GLY A 327 -21.11 11.15 -25.64
C GLY A 327 -19.62 11.49 -25.69
N THR A 328 -18.82 10.60 -26.28
CA THR A 328 -17.35 10.69 -26.24
C THR A 328 -16.74 11.47 -27.40
N ASN A 329 -17.55 11.79 -28.40
CA ASN A 329 -17.16 12.46 -29.63
C ASN A 329 -15.85 11.89 -30.21
N ASN A 330 -15.87 10.62 -30.63
CA ASN A 330 -14.71 9.91 -31.17
C ASN A 330 -13.52 9.92 -30.19
N ALA A 331 -13.79 9.45 -28.96
CA ALA A 331 -12.82 9.36 -27.86
C ALA A 331 -12.03 10.66 -27.54
N THR A 332 -12.65 11.83 -27.72
CA THR A 332 -12.03 13.12 -27.35
C THR A 332 -12.40 13.59 -25.96
N VAL A 333 -13.58 13.22 -25.48
CA VAL A 333 -14.14 13.58 -24.16
C VAL A 333 -14.81 12.37 -23.53
N ASN A 334 -15.10 12.44 -22.22
CA ASN A 334 -15.83 11.39 -21.48
C ASN A 334 -15.25 9.97 -21.66
N THR A 335 -13.94 9.86 -21.86
CA THR A 335 -13.26 8.61 -22.17
C THR A 335 -12.82 7.84 -20.92
N ALA A 336 -12.73 6.51 -21.05
CA ALA A 336 -11.99 5.70 -20.11
C ALA A 336 -10.49 5.78 -20.46
N ASN A 337 -9.67 6.19 -19.51
CA ASN A 337 -8.26 6.50 -19.75
C ASN A 337 -7.35 5.53 -19.00
N GLN A 338 -6.24 5.15 -19.64
CA GLN A 338 -5.26 4.24 -19.06
C GLN A 338 -3.83 4.72 -19.35
N ALA A 339 -3.04 4.88 -18.29
CA ALA A 339 -1.62 5.21 -18.36
C ALA A 339 -0.76 3.94 -18.53
N ILE A 340 0.11 3.92 -19.53
CA ILE A 340 0.98 2.78 -19.86
C ILE A 340 2.40 3.31 -19.99
N TYR A 341 3.30 2.83 -19.13
CA TYR A 341 4.71 3.13 -19.27
C TYR A 341 5.30 2.27 -20.38
N LEU A 342 5.97 2.90 -21.35
CA LEU A 342 6.68 2.22 -22.42
C LEU A 342 8.12 2.73 -22.48
N ARG A 343 9.05 1.84 -22.78
CA ARG A 343 10.44 2.15 -23.13
C ARG A 343 10.56 2.34 -24.63
N ALA A 344 11.48 3.20 -25.06
CA ALA A 344 11.77 3.38 -26.48
C ALA A 344 12.12 2.03 -27.14
N GLY A 345 11.46 1.74 -28.26
CA GLY A 345 11.54 0.47 -29.01
C GLY A 345 10.51 -0.59 -28.61
N GLU A 346 9.80 -0.43 -27.49
CA GLU A 346 8.70 -1.35 -27.14
C GLU A 346 7.48 -1.12 -28.05
N THR A 347 6.80 -2.21 -28.38
CA THR A 347 5.57 -2.18 -29.18
C THR A 347 4.36 -2.45 -28.29
N LEU A 348 3.49 -1.45 -28.18
CA LEU A 348 2.17 -1.55 -27.56
C LEU A 348 1.17 -2.05 -28.61
N THR A 349 0.44 -3.11 -28.29
CA THR A 349 -0.80 -3.46 -29.00
C THR A 349 -1.96 -3.35 -28.01
N VAL A 350 -2.91 -2.47 -28.27
CA VAL A 350 -4.08 -2.23 -27.42
C VAL A 350 -5.35 -2.29 -28.25
N GLY A 351 -6.41 -2.88 -27.74
CA GLY A 351 -7.68 -2.94 -28.46
C GLY A 351 -8.88 -3.24 -27.58
N THR A 352 -10.06 -2.94 -28.11
CA THR A 352 -11.35 -3.46 -27.65
C THR A 352 -11.69 -4.79 -28.33
N CYS A 353 -10.81 -5.26 -29.22
CA CYS A 353 -10.82 -6.55 -29.89
C CYS A 353 -9.39 -7.00 -30.21
N GLY A 354 -9.23 -8.25 -30.67
CA GLY A 354 -7.99 -8.72 -31.30
C GLY A 354 -6.76 -8.76 -30.37
N VAL A 355 -6.99 -8.52 -29.08
CA VAL A 355 -6.04 -8.66 -27.98
C VAL A 355 -6.70 -9.56 -26.95
N ALA A 356 -5.96 -10.53 -26.41
CA ALA A 356 -6.50 -11.44 -25.43
C ALA A 356 -6.99 -10.68 -24.19
N GLY A 357 -8.20 -11.01 -23.71
CA GLY A 357 -8.90 -10.28 -22.65
C GLY A 357 -9.73 -9.08 -23.14
N ALA A 358 -9.63 -8.67 -24.41
CA ALA A 358 -10.44 -7.60 -24.96
C ALA A 358 -11.81 -8.10 -25.42
N SER A 359 -12.87 -7.38 -25.07
CA SER A 359 -14.24 -7.61 -25.56
C SER A 359 -15.04 -6.32 -25.47
N ALA A 360 -15.91 -6.03 -26.44
CA ALA A 360 -16.74 -4.84 -26.39
C ALA A 360 -18.02 -4.99 -27.19
N VAL A 361 -19.00 -4.14 -26.87
CA VAL A 361 -20.27 -3.99 -27.57
C VAL A 361 -20.46 -2.52 -27.94
N GLY A 362 -21.02 -2.30 -29.13
CA GLY A 362 -21.20 -0.98 -29.73
C GLY A 362 -20.07 -0.66 -30.71
N ASP A 363 -19.92 0.63 -30.96
CA ASP A 363 -18.95 1.18 -31.90
C ASP A 363 -17.87 1.95 -31.13
N THR A 364 -16.66 1.41 -31.08
CA THR A 364 -15.59 1.89 -30.21
C THR A 364 -14.54 2.65 -30.99
N ASN A 365 -14.08 3.76 -30.44
CA ASN A 365 -12.99 4.57 -30.95
C ASN A 365 -11.85 4.63 -29.91
N MET A 366 -10.60 4.56 -30.35
CA MET A 366 -9.43 4.62 -29.47
C MET A 366 -8.41 5.65 -29.92
N LYS A 367 -7.79 6.31 -28.95
CA LYS A 367 -6.70 7.27 -29.16
C LYS A 367 -5.54 7.00 -28.21
N LEU A 368 -4.32 7.18 -28.71
CA LEU A 368 -3.09 7.06 -27.94
C LEU A 368 -2.38 8.41 -27.92
N PHE A 369 -2.05 8.88 -26.72
CA PHE A 369 -1.29 10.10 -26.50
C PHE A 369 0.09 9.76 -25.95
N GLY A 370 1.13 10.40 -26.49
CA GLY A 370 2.50 10.25 -26.02
C GLY A 370 2.77 11.03 -24.72
N PRO A 371 3.97 10.90 -24.14
CA PRO A 371 4.33 11.57 -22.88
C PRO A 371 4.22 13.09 -22.89
N GLY A 372 4.34 13.72 -24.07
CA GLY A 372 4.16 15.17 -24.25
C GLY A 372 2.71 15.61 -24.44
N GLY A 373 1.73 14.72 -24.28
CA GLY A 373 0.30 15.00 -24.47
C GLY A 373 -0.16 15.10 -25.93
N THR A 374 0.70 14.77 -26.90
CA THR A 374 0.37 14.75 -28.33
C THR A 374 -0.27 13.42 -28.72
N GLN A 375 -1.29 13.45 -29.58
CA GLN A 375 -1.87 12.22 -30.13
C GLN A 375 -0.87 11.57 -31.11
N VAL A 376 -0.52 10.31 -30.87
CA VAL A 376 0.45 9.54 -31.68
C VAL A 376 -0.17 8.41 -32.47
N ALA A 377 -1.36 7.94 -32.09
CA ALA A 377 -2.13 6.97 -32.85
C ALA A 377 -3.63 7.09 -32.54
N GLN A 378 -4.47 6.63 -33.47
CA GLN A 378 -5.90 6.48 -33.27
C GLN A 378 -6.45 5.36 -34.15
N ASN A 379 -7.55 4.75 -33.74
CA ASN A 379 -8.29 3.79 -34.57
C ASN A 379 -9.79 3.82 -34.26
N ASP A 380 -10.56 3.51 -35.29
CA ASP A 380 -12.00 3.32 -35.35
C ASP A 380 -12.13 2.20 -36.40
N ASP A 381 -12.77 1.08 -36.08
CA ASP A 381 -13.02 -0.04 -37.01
C ASP A 381 -11.81 -0.88 -37.49
N SER A 382 -11.03 -1.47 -36.57
CA SER A 382 -10.01 -2.47 -36.94
C SER A 382 -10.56 -3.90 -37.13
N CYS A 383 -11.74 -4.22 -36.59
CA CYS A 383 -12.23 -5.60 -36.45
C CYS A 383 -13.77 -5.62 -36.44
N GLY A 384 -14.37 -5.08 -37.49
CA GLY A 384 -15.77 -4.65 -37.47
C GLY A 384 -15.85 -3.27 -36.85
N LEU A 385 -16.83 -3.03 -35.97
CA LEU A 385 -17.03 -1.74 -35.27
C LEU A 385 -16.10 -1.51 -34.07
N LEU A 386 -15.12 -2.39 -33.88
CA LEU A 386 -14.24 -2.38 -32.71
C LEU A 386 -12.84 -1.91 -33.10
N SER A 387 -12.11 -1.36 -32.13
CA SER A 387 -10.85 -0.64 -32.34
C SER A 387 -9.63 -1.42 -31.88
N LYS A 388 -8.52 -1.26 -32.61
CA LYS A 388 -7.20 -1.78 -32.25
C LYS A 388 -6.09 -0.84 -32.73
N ILE A 389 -5.11 -0.58 -31.86
CA ILE A 389 -3.91 0.21 -32.14
C ILE A 389 -2.68 -0.66 -31.91
N THR A 390 -1.76 -0.66 -32.86
CA THR A 390 -0.39 -1.18 -32.69
C THR A 390 0.58 -0.03 -32.89
N PHE A 391 1.46 0.22 -31.92
CA PHE A 391 2.35 1.38 -31.91
C PHE A 391 3.68 1.05 -31.25
N THR A 392 4.80 1.40 -31.90
CA THR A 392 6.14 1.28 -31.33
C THR A 392 6.58 2.61 -30.73
N ALA A 393 6.90 2.60 -29.43
CA ALA A 393 7.29 3.79 -28.68
C ALA A 393 8.61 4.36 -29.21
N LEU A 394 8.58 5.62 -29.63
CA LEU A 394 9.78 6.35 -30.09
C LEU A 394 10.58 6.92 -28.91
N THR A 395 9.90 7.23 -27.82
CA THR A 395 10.49 7.77 -26.59
C THR A 395 10.01 6.98 -25.38
N THR A 396 10.89 6.84 -24.39
CA THR A 396 10.53 6.26 -23.09
C THR A 396 9.64 7.23 -22.32
N GLY A 397 8.55 6.74 -21.73
CA GLY A 397 7.68 7.52 -20.87
C GLY A 397 6.28 6.93 -20.75
N THR A 398 5.39 7.68 -20.10
CA THR A 398 4.00 7.28 -19.91
C THR A 398 3.14 7.73 -21.08
N TYR A 399 2.53 6.76 -21.77
CA TYR A 399 1.55 6.96 -22.82
C TYR A 399 0.14 6.84 -22.23
N GLN A 400 -0.81 7.61 -22.73
CA GLN A 400 -2.21 7.55 -22.31
C GLN A 400 -3.07 6.98 -23.43
N VAL A 401 -3.65 5.80 -23.19
CA VAL A 401 -4.74 5.27 -24.01
C VAL A 401 -6.03 5.93 -23.55
N ARG A 402 -6.85 6.37 -24.51
CA ARG A 402 -8.22 6.80 -24.30
C ARG A 402 -9.15 5.90 -25.09
N VAL A 403 -10.09 5.27 -24.39
CA VAL A 403 -11.15 4.44 -24.97
C VAL A 403 -12.45 5.23 -24.91
N GLY A 404 -13.09 5.37 -26.07
CA GLY A 404 -14.38 5.99 -26.21
C GLY A 404 -15.21 5.28 -27.27
N CYS A 405 -16.28 5.93 -27.68
CA CYS A 405 -17.18 5.45 -28.71
C CYS A 405 -17.11 6.35 -29.94
N PHE A 406 -17.48 5.79 -31.09
CA PHE A 406 -17.71 6.57 -32.29
C PHE A 406 -18.86 7.56 -32.08
N ALA A 407 -18.66 8.78 -32.57
CA ALA A 407 -19.56 9.91 -32.36
C ALA A 407 -19.98 10.03 -30.88
N ASN A 408 -21.28 10.11 -30.61
CA ASN A 408 -21.85 10.22 -29.27
C ASN A 408 -22.57 8.95 -28.81
N ASN A 409 -22.45 7.85 -29.56
CA ASN A 409 -23.10 6.59 -29.24
C ASN A 409 -22.55 6.00 -27.92
N PRO A 410 -23.34 5.21 -27.18
CA PRO A 410 -22.84 4.47 -26.03
C PRO A 410 -22.11 3.19 -26.47
N CYS A 411 -21.04 2.85 -25.77
CA CYS A 411 -20.29 1.61 -25.94
C CYS A 411 -19.72 1.15 -24.59
N ASN A 412 -19.50 -0.14 -24.44
CA ASN A 412 -19.00 -0.72 -23.19
C ASN A 412 -18.26 -2.03 -23.42
N GLY A 413 -17.42 -2.42 -22.47
CA GLY A 413 -16.65 -3.66 -22.52
C GLY A 413 -15.37 -3.56 -21.70
N THR A 414 -14.38 -4.34 -22.13
CA THR A 414 -13.02 -4.39 -21.59
C THR A 414 -12.04 -4.20 -22.74
N ALA A 415 -11.23 -3.14 -22.68
CA ALA A 415 -10.05 -3.02 -23.53
C ALA A 415 -8.90 -3.83 -22.91
N ALA A 416 -8.03 -4.40 -23.73
CA ALA A 416 -6.82 -5.07 -23.25
C ALA A 416 -5.58 -4.63 -24.05
N TYR A 417 -4.40 -4.81 -23.48
CA TYR A 417 -3.15 -4.50 -24.16
C TYR A 417 -2.02 -5.52 -23.94
N THR A 418 -1.04 -5.50 -24.84
CA THR A 418 0.24 -6.19 -24.69
C THR A 418 1.38 -5.23 -24.98
N ILE A 419 2.52 -5.47 -24.31
CA ILE A 419 3.77 -4.75 -24.56
C ILE A 419 4.80 -5.78 -24.97
N ALA A 420 5.38 -5.63 -26.15
CA ALA A 420 6.41 -6.54 -26.64
C ALA A 420 7.71 -5.79 -26.93
N GLY A 421 8.85 -6.45 -26.72
CA GLY A 421 10.14 -5.89 -27.07
C GLY A 421 11.18 -6.98 -27.26
N ALA A 422 12.30 -6.60 -27.86
CA ALA A 422 13.45 -7.48 -28.04
C ALA A 422 14.76 -6.70 -27.95
N PHE A 423 15.83 -7.37 -27.57
CA PHE A 423 17.18 -6.80 -27.57
C PHE A 423 18.23 -7.87 -27.87
N ASN A 424 19.28 -7.47 -28.58
CA ASN A 424 20.38 -8.37 -28.94
C ASN A 424 21.41 -8.44 -27.81
N PHE A 425 22.07 -9.58 -27.70
CA PHE A 425 23.17 -9.79 -26.76
C PHE A 425 24.26 -10.65 -27.38
N THR A 426 25.48 -10.50 -26.85
CA THR A 426 26.60 -11.41 -27.10
C THR A 426 27.38 -11.48 -25.80
N ALA A 427 27.55 -12.69 -25.27
CA ALA A 427 28.14 -12.89 -23.96
C ALA A 427 29.16 -14.04 -23.97
N THR A 428 30.14 -13.94 -23.09
CA THR A 428 31.18 -14.97 -22.89
C THR A 428 31.49 -15.09 -21.41
N LYS A 429 31.83 -16.30 -20.95
CA LYS A 429 32.35 -16.53 -19.59
C LYS A 429 31.45 -15.96 -18.49
N THR A 430 30.14 -16.20 -18.59
CA THR A 430 29.16 -15.55 -17.68
C THR A 430 28.88 -16.32 -16.39
N GLN A 431 29.41 -17.54 -16.25
CA GLN A 431 29.19 -18.43 -15.10
C GLN A 431 27.69 -18.54 -14.78
N ASN A 432 26.92 -19.09 -15.72
CA ASN A 432 25.47 -19.23 -15.57
C ASN A 432 24.75 -17.87 -15.42
N ALA A 433 25.13 -16.87 -16.23
CA ALA A 433 24.62 -15.51 -16.17
C ALA A 433 24.66 -14.87 -14.77
N THR A 434 25.76 -15.06 -14.03
CA THR A 434 25.99 -14.40 -12.74
C THR A 434 27.06 -13.30 -12.80
N VAL A 435 27.94 -13.35 -13.82
CA VAL A 435 28.97 -12.35 -14.11
C VAL A 435 28.98 -12.06 -15.61
N ASN A 436 29.55 -10.94 -16.05
CA ASN A 436 29.69 -10.57 -17.48
C ASN A 436 28.37 -10.70 -18.27
N THR A 437 27.23 -10.44 -17.63
CA THR A 437 25.91 -10.54 -18.24
C THR A 437 25.58 -9.33 -19.08
N PHE A 438 24.70 -9.52 -20.05
CA PHE A 438 24.02 -8.41 -20.69
C PHE A 438 22.72 -8.14 -19.93
N ASN A 439 22.55 -6.90 -19.46
CA ASN A 439 21.42 -6.53 -18.62
C ASN A 439 20.48 -5.57 -19.36
N ARG A 440 19.17 -5.75 -19.16
CA ARG A 440 18.14 -4.86 -19.68
C ARG A 440 17.07 -4.62 -18.63
N SER A 441 16.75 -3.35 -18.38
CA SER A 441 15.63 -2.99 -17.51
C SER A 441 14.30 -3.16 -18.23
N ILE A 442 13.30 -3.63 -17.50
CA ILE A 442 11.90 -3.79 -17.92
C ILE A 442 10.98 -3.30 -16.80
N TYR A 443 9.92 -2.60 -17.16
CA TYR A 443 8.94 -2.14 -16.18
C TYR A 443 7.83 -3.19 -16.02
N LEU A 444 7.69 -3.74 -14.81
CA LEU A 444 6.67 -4.73 -14.50
C LEU A 444 5.62 -4.12 -13.56
N ARG A 445 4.36 -4.52 -13.76
CA ARG A 445 3.24 -4.14 -12.89
C ARG A 445 2.54 -5.38 -12.32
N PRO A 446 2.00 -5.28 -11.11
CA PRO A 446 1.08 -6.28 -10.55
C PRO A 446 0.00 -6.71 -11.53
N GLY A 447 -0.30 -8.01 -11.55
CA GLY A 447 -1.32 -8.59 -12.43
C GLY A 447 -0.89 -8.73 -13.89
N GLN A 448 0.38 -8.47 -14.22
CA GLN A 448 0.93 -8.80 -15.54
C GLN A 448 1.50 -10.22 -15.57
N ARG A 449 1.52 -10.82 -16.75
CA ARG A 449 2.33 -12.00 -17.07
C ARG A 449 3.43 -11.60 -18.05
N LEU A 450 4.68 -11.81 -17.65
CA LEU A 450 5.85 -11.71 -18.50
C LEU A 450 6.15 -13.08 -19.10
N GLN A 451 6.19 -13.18 -20.42
CA GLN A 451 6.86 -14.27 -21.11
C GLN A 451 8.16 -13.74 -21.70
N LEU A 452 9.28 -14.43 -21.43
CA LEU A 452 10.63 -13.99 -21.76
C LEU A 452 11.46 -15.18 -22.22
N GLY A 453 12.31 -14.98 -23.23
CA GLY A 453 13.27 -16.01 -23.63
C GLY A 453 14.20 -15.61 -24.76
N THR A 454 15.17 -16.48 -25.04
CA THR A 454 15.98 -16.51 -26.27
C THR A 454 15.37 -17.46 -27.32
N CYS A 455 14.20 -18.03 -27.01
CA CYS A 455 13.38 -18.83 -27.90
C CYS A 455 11.90 -18.74 -27.47
N GLY A 456 10.97 -19.20 -28.31
CA GLY A 456 9.55 -19.34 -27.96
C GLY A 456 8.77 -18.04 -27.72
N VAL A 457 9.41 -16.88 -27.90
CA VAL A 457 8.82 -15.54 -27.83
C VAL A 457 9.11 -14.82 -29.14
N ALA A 458 8.19 -13.96 -29.60
CA ALA A 458 8.40 -13.17 -30.81
C ALA A 458 9.68 -12.33 -30.72
N GLY A 459 10.50 -12.38 -31.77
CA GLY A 459 11.81 -11.71 -31.82
C GLY A 459 12.94 -12.45 -31.10
N ALA A 460 12.65 -13.52 -30.35
CA ALA A 460 13.68 -14.27 -29.63
C ALA A 460 14.47 -15.20 -30.57
N SER A 461 15.79 -15.23 -30.40
CA SER A 461 16.69 -16.17 -31.07
C SER A 461 17.93 -16.41 -30.22
N GLY A 462 18.58 -17.55 -30.38
CA GLY A 462 19.81 -17.85 -29.66
C GLY A 462 20.70 -18.85 -30.38
N VAL A 463 22.00 -18.70 -30.17
CA VAL A 463 23.04 -19.62 -30.61
C VAL A 463 23.94 -19.92 -29.42
N GLY A 464 24.25 -21.21 -29.22
CA GLY A 464 24.95 -21.71 -28.04
C GLY A 464 23.99 -22.09 -26.91
N ASP A 465 24.51 -22.04 -25.69
CA ASP A 465 23.79 -22.39 -24.47
C ASP A 465 23.49 -21.11 -23.67
N THR A 466 22.24 -20.64 -23.73
CA THR A 466 21.82 -19.35 -23.17
C THR A 466 21.15 -19.54 -21.82
N LEU A 467 21.34 -18.59 -20.91
CA LEU A 467 20.66 -18.54 -19.61
C LEU A 467 20.07 -17.14 -19.38
N VAL A 468 18.80 -17.07 -18.99
CA VAL A 468 18.11 -15.82 -18.65
C VAL A 468 17.68 -15.83 -17.18
N ARG A 469 17.90 -14.73 -16.47
CA ARG A 469 17.46 -14.46 -15.09
C ARG A 469 16.62 -13.19 -15.06
N LEU A 470 15.62 -13.16 -14.17
CA LEU A 470 14.86 -11.97 -13.83
C LEU A 470 15.12 -11.60 -12.38
N PHE A 471 15.44 -10.33 -12.16
CA PHE A 471 15.56 -9.72 -10.85
C PHE A 471 14.41 -8.74 -10.64
N GLY A 472 13.74 -8.87 -9.50
CA GLY A 472 12.62 -8.01 -9.12
C GLY A 472 13.05 -6.58 -8.77
N PRO A 473 12.06 -5.66 -8.63
CA PRO A 473 12.30 -4.22 -8.48
C PRO A 473 12.70 -3.78 -7.07
N THR A 474 12.83 -4.71 -6.11
CA THR A 474 13.23 -4.39 -4.73
C THR A 474 14.68 -3.94 -4.66
N THR A 475 15.03 -3.18 -3.62
CA THR A 475 16.43 -2.86 -3.33
C THR A 475 16.83 -3.48 -1.98
N PRO A 476 17.79 -4.43 -1.94
CA PRO A 476 18.52 -5.00 -3.06
C PRO A 476 17.63 -5.87 -3.97
N SER A 477 17.99 -5.95 -5.26
CA SER A 477 17.24 -6.73 -6.25
C SER A 477 17.42 -8.22 -6.01
N THR A 478 16.31 -8.95 -5.85
CA THR A 478 16.31 -10.40 -5.66
C THR A 478 15.98 -11.11 -6.97
N GLN A 479 16.59 -12.27 -7.21
CA GLN A 479 16.22 -13.10 -8.36
C GLN A 479 14.84 -13.71 -8.12
N VAL A 480 13.92 -13.52 -9.06
CA VAL A 480 12.54 -14.00 -8.98
C VAL A 480 12.21 -15.11 -9.99
N ALA A 481 12.98 -15.20 -11.08
CA ALA A 481 12.86 -16.28 -12.07
C ALA A 481 14.18 -16.52 -12.80
N PHE A 482 14.38 -17.72 -13.34
CA PHE A 482 15.46 -18.02 -14.28
C PHE A 482 15.13 -19.25 -15.14
N ASN A 483 15.83 -19.41 -16.25
CA ASN A 483 15.82 -20.63 -17.08
C ASN A 483 17.10 -20.72 -17.94
N ASP A 484 17.60 -21.93 -18.15
CA ASP A 484 18.74 -22.30 -19.00
C ASP A 484 18.35 -23.26 -20.14
N ASP A 485 17.62 -24.34 -19.85
CA ASP A 485 17.37 -25.42 -20.83
C ASP A 485 15.90 -25.53 -21.29
N ALA A 486 15.52 -24.70 -22.24
CA ALA A 486 14.25 -24.71 -22.97
C ALA A 486 14.45 -24.85 -24.51
N CYS A 487 13.34 -25.00 -25.22
CA CYS A 487 13.25 -25.04 -26.69
C CYS A 487 14.26 -25.96 -27.40
N GLY A 488 14.37 -27.22 -26.95
CA GLY A 488 15.33 -28.18 -27.51
C GLY A 488 16.60 -28.35 -26.70
N GLY A 489 16.72 -27.66 -25.56
CA GLY A 489 17.65 -27.99 -24.48
C GLY A 489 18.93 -27.16 -24.42
N SER A 490 18.96 -25.99 -25.03
CA SER A 490 20.11 -25.06 -24.89
C SER A 490 19.72 -23.58 -24.94
N LEU A 491 18.43 -23.25 -25.08
CA LEU A 491 17.95 -21.87 -25.12
C LEU A 491 17.03 -21.61 -23.95
N SER A 492 16.81 -20.37 -23.54
CA SER A 492 15.99 -20.08 -22.36
C SER A 492 14.57 -19.62 -22.73
N ASN A 493 13.58 -20.06 -21.97
CA ASN A 493 12.22 -19.52 -21.97
C ASN A 493 11.56 -19.73 -20.61
N PHE A 494 10.90 -18.69 -20.09
CA PHE A 494 10.00 -18.85 -18.96
C PHE A 494 8.84 -17.86 -19.01
N THR A 495 7.84 -18.16 -18.18
CA THR A 495 6.72 -17.28 -17.88
C THR A 495 6.76 -16.91 -16.41
N TYR A 496 6.48 -15.64 -16.10
CA TYR A 496 6.47 -15.09 -14.74
C TYR A 496 5.21 -14.25 -14.53
N ALA A 497 4.38 -14.64 -13.57
CA ALA A 497 3.27 -13.83 -13.11
C ALA A 497 3.80 -12.81 -12.09
N VAL A 498 3.57 -11.52 -12.37
CA VAL A 498 4.06 -10.44 -11.52
C VAL A 498 3.20 -10.38 -10.26
N PRO A 499 3.79 -10.60 -9.07
CA PRO A 499 3.05 -10.60 -7.82
C PRO A 499 2.53 -9.21 -7.51
N ASP A 500 1.55 -9.14 -6.62
CA ASP A 500 0.89 -7.90 -6.21
C ASP A 500 1.80 -6.86 -5.56
N THR A 501 2.98 -7.29 -5.13
CA THR A 501 4.02 -6.46 -4.50
C THR A 501 5.16 -6.12 -5.47
N GLY A 502 5.12 -6.61 -6.71
CA GLY A 502 6.22 -6.60 -7.68
C GLY A 502 6.21 -5.46 -8.70
N ALA A 503 5.77 -4.25 -8.31
CA ALA A 503 5.75 -3.10 -9.23
C ALA A 503 7.12 -2.43 -9.37
N GLY A 504 7.50 -2.07 -10.60
CA GLY A 504 8.64 -1.20 -10.88
C GLY A 504 9.65 -1.76 -11.86
N GLU A 505 10.83 -1.16 -11.85
CA GLU A 505 11.93 -1.51 -12.73
C GLU A 505 12.58 -2.83 -12.31
N SER A 506 12.32 -3.88 -13.08
CA SER A 506 12.97 -5.18 -12.96
C SER A 506 14.13 -5.27 -13.93
N GLU A 507 15.09 -6.15 -13.65
CA GLU A 507 16.26 -6.36 -14.50
C GLU A 507 16.28 -7.77 -15.08
N ILE A 508 16.31 -7.83 -16.41
CA ILE A 508 16.62 -9.06 -17.14
C ILE A 508 18.12 -9.15 -17.25
N ARG A 509 18.71 -10.28 -16.84
CA ARG A 509 20.10 -10.62 -17.11
C ARG A 509 20.14 -11.82 -18.04
N VAL A 510 20.85 -11.68 -19.15
CA VAL A 510 21.12 -12.79 -20.07
C VAL A 510 22.62 -13.06 -20.13
N GLY A 511 22.96 -14.34 -20.18
CA GLY A 511 24.31 -14.83 -20.32
C GLY A 511 24.32 -16.24 -20.90
N CYS A 512 25.44 -16.91 -20.73
CA CYS A 512 25.68 -18.27 -21.22
C CYS A 512 25.85 -19.24 -20.06
N TYR A 513 25.45 -20.48 -20.27
CA TYR A 513 25.76 -21.54 -19.33
C TYR A 513 27.28 -21.71 -19.17
N ALA A 514 27.70 -21.98 -17.94
CA ALA A 514 29.09 -22.11 -17.51
C ALA A 514 29.98 -20.97 -18.06
N THR A 515 31.13 -21.32 -18.62
CA THR A 515 32.10 -20.36 -19.18
C THR A 515 32.04 -20.28 -20.71
N THR A 516 30.95 -20.75 -21.32
CA THR A 516 30.78 -20.83 -22.78
C THR A 516 30.53 -19.46 -23.41
N THR A 517 30.31 -19.45 -24.73
CA THR A 517 29.95 -18.28 -25.54
C THR A 517 28.59 -18.51 -26.16
N CYS A 518 27.76 -17.47 -26.15
CA CYS A 518 26.42 -17.49 -26.69
C CYS A 518 26.02 -16.08 -27.17
N ASN A 519 25.13 -16.02 -28.15
CA ASN A 519 24.63 -14.77 -28.70
C ASN A 519 23.20 -14.96 -29.23
N GLY A 520 22.51 -13.85 -29.48
CA GLY A 520 21.17 -13.89 -30.06
C GLY A 520 20.36 -12.66 -29.68
N SER A 521 19.05 -12.85 -29.62
CA SER A 521 18.07 -11.83 -29.23
C SER A 521 17.16 -12.38 -28.14
N VAL A 522 17.00 -11.61 -27.07
CA VAL A 522 16.02 -11.87 -26.03
C VAL A 522 14.72 -11.18 -26.43
N GLY A 523 13.65 -11.96 -26.60
CA GLY A 523 12.30 -11.46 -26.83
C GLY A 523 11.46 -11.53 -25.56
N TYR A 524 10.58 -10.55 -25.36
CA TYR A 524 9.60 -10.56 -24.26
C TYR A 524 8.24 -10.02 -24.69
N VAL A 525 7.21 -10.49 -23.98
CA VAL A 525 5.85 -9.94 -24.05
C VAL A 525 5.24 -9.86 -22.66
N LEU A 526 4.59 -8.74 -22.38
CA LEU A 526 3.77 -8.49 -21.21
C LEU A 526 2.30 -8.60 -21.60
N THR A 527 1.56 -9.44 -20.90
CA THR A 527 0.11 -9.68 -21.05
C THR A 527 -0.57 -9.55 -19.69
N ASP A 528 -1.89 -9.66 -19.67
CA ASP A 528 -2.65 -9.77 -18.42
C ASP A 528 -2.44 -11.15 -17.78
N ALA A 529 -2.30 -11.22 -16.45
CA ALA A 529 -2.11 -12.47 -15.73
C ALA A 529 -3.32 -13.43 -15.80
N ALA A 530 -4.50 -12.94 -16.19
CA ALA A 530 -5.66 -13.80 -16.48
C ALA A 530 -5.59 -14.49 -17.85
N VAL A 531 -4.69 -14.07 -18.74
CA VAL A 531 -4.55 -14.63 -20.10
C VAL A 531 -3.44 -15.69 -20.13
N PRO A 532 -3.73 -16.97 -20.43
CA PRO A 532 -2.79 -18.09 -20.37
C PRO A 532 -1.42 -17.84 -21.02
#